data_AF-A0A9D1ZX46-F1
#
_entry.id   AF-A0A9D1ZX46-F1
#
_cell.length_a   1.000
_cell.length_b   1.000
_cell.length_c   1.000
_cell.angle_alpha   90.00
_cell.angle_beta   90.00
_cell.angle_gamma   90.00
#
_symmetry.space_group_name_H-M   'P 1'
#
loop_
_entity.id
_entity.type
_entity.pdbx_description
1 polymer ?
#
loop_
_entity_poly.entity_id
_entity_poly.type
_entity_poly.pdbx_seq_one_letter_code
_entity_poly.pdbx_strand_id
1 'polypeptide(L)'
;MKDYQKVMLLLYPKLERMATDIGQIVRAKAAASYTGREPAEAVVEKLIEYNYVQGCVAGLKEALDGILRSLDREEAFLLEYKYFRRKKELSGTFADMRFECSERTYFRRQLRLERKLNALFMRDGLTEAWFFETFSRIPYIMAALESVRGGRACGMVDKRVRSGLCCRPPKAGGGGGQSNCS
;
A
#
# COMPACT_ATOMS: atom_id res chain seq x y z
N MET A 1 11.17 5.06 6.29
CA MET A 1 10.22 5.53 5.25
C MET A 1 9.37 6.67 5.78
N LYS A 2 9.10 7.69 4.95
CA LYS A 2 8.32 8.88 5.34
C LYS A 2 6.82 8.55 5.43
N ASP A 3 6.04 9.33 6.18
CA ASP A 3 4.65 8.98 6.48
C ASP A 3 3.73 9.04 5.25
N TYR A 4 3.87 10.05 4.39
CA TYR A 4 3.09 10.14 3.15
C TYR A 4 3.36 8.94 2.21
N GLN A 5 4.59 8.43 2.16
CA GLN A 5 4.95 7.22 1.41
C GLN A 5 4.23 5.99 1.96
N LYS A 6 4.14 5.86 3.29
CA LYS A 6 3.36 4.79 3.92
C LYS A 6 1.89 4.90 3.54
N VAL A 7 1.31 6.10 3.53
CA VAL A 7 -0.08 6.32 3.13
C VAL A 7 -0.32 5.86 1.70
N MET A 8 0.55 6.24 0.75
CA MET A 8 0.45 5.80 -0.65
C MET A 8 0.46 4.27 -0.77
N LEU A 9 1.36 3.60 -0.05
CA LEU A 9 1.42 2.12 -0.05
C LEU A 9 0.19 1.49 0.62
N LEU A 10 -0.34 2.07 1.70
CA LEU A 10 -1.54 1.55 2.37
C LEU A 10 -2.80 1.70 1.51
N LEU A 11 -2.88 2.77 0.73
CA LEU A 11 -4.00 3.04 -0.18
C LEU A 11 -3.92 2.23 -1.47
N TYR A 12 -2.72 1.85 -1.91
CA TYR A 12 -2.48 1.16 -3.19
C TYR A 12 -3.51 0.08 -3.55
N PRO A 13 -3.87 -0.88 -2.67
CA PRO A 13 -4.84 -1.93 -3.02
C PRO A 13 -6.24 -1.42 -3.36
N LYS A 14 -6.58 -0.19 -2.95
CA LYS A 14 -7.89 0.42 -3.09
C LYS A 14 -7.95 1.45 -4.21
N LEU A 15 -6.81 1.95 -4.71
CA LEU A 15 -6.77 3.07 -5.67
C LEU A 15 -7.57 2.77 -6.95
N GLU A 16 -7.47 1.56 -7.50
CA GLU A 16 -8.21 1.15 -8.70
C GLU A 16 -9.73 1.27 -8.51
N ARG A 17 -10.20 0.72 -7.39
CA ARG A 17 -11.62 0.77 -7.04
C ARG A 17 -12.05 2.20 -6.73
N MET A 18 -11.23 2.97 -6.01
CA MET A 18 -11.52 4.38 -5.73
C MET A 18 -11.68 5.19 -7.02
N ALA A 19 -10.76 5.06 -7.98
CA ALA A 19 -10.87 5.75 -9.27
C ALA A 19 -12.14 5.34 -10.03
N THR A 20 -12.48 4.05 -10.02
CA THR A 20 -13.71 3.53 -10.63
C THR A 20 -14.96 4.09 -9.98
N ASP A 21 -15.04 4.04 -8.65
CA ASP A 21 -16.19 4.49 -7.86
C ASP A 21 -16.40 6.01 -8.04
N ILE A 22 -15.32 6.81 -8.05
CA ILE A 22 -15.41 8.26 -8.34
C ILE A 22 -15.94 8.50 -9.77
N GLY A 23 -15.45 7.75 -10.76
CA GLY A 23 -15.95 7.86 -12.13
C GLY A 23 -17.44 7.51 -12.26
N GLN A 24 -17.93 6.55 -11.48
CA GLN A 24 -19.36 6.24 -11.40
C GLN A 24 -20.16 7.39 -10.77
N ILE A 25 -19.65 8.01 -9.71
CA ILE A 25 -20.26 9.19 -9.08
C ILE A 25 -20.36 10.36 -10.07
N VAL A 26 -19.28 10.62 -10.83
CA VAL A 26 -19.27 11.65 -11.88
C VAL A 26 -20.37 11.39 -12.90
N ARG A 27 -20.48 10.16 -13.42
CA ARG A 27 -21.51 9.79 -14.41
C ARG A 27 -22.93 9.91 -13.84
N ALA A 28 -23.16 9.40 -12.63
CA ALA A 28 -24.46 9.48 -11.98
C ALA A 28 -24.87 10.94 -11.74
N LYS A 29 -23.93 11.79 -11.32
CA LYS A 29 -24.18 13.21 -11.07
C LYS A 29 -24.43 13.99 -12.36
N ALA A 30 -23.71 13.68 -13.44
CA ALA A 30 -23.95 14.24 -14.76
C ALA A 30 -25.32 13.81 -15.32
N ALA A 31 -25.74 12.56 -15.13
CA ALA A 31 -27.07 12.12 -15.56
C ALA A 31 -28.19 12.80 -14.78
N ALA A 32 -27.99 13.01 -13.47
CA ALA A 32 -28.96 13.66 -12.60
C ALA A 32 -28.99 15.20 -12.72
N SER A 33 -28.03 15.82 -13.44
CA SER A 33 -27.94 17.28 -13.54
C SER A 33 -29.14 17.90 -14.26
N TYR A 34 -29.78 17.15 -15.15
CA TYR A 34 -30.95 17.61 -15.90
C TYR A 34 -32.23 17.71 -15.06
N THR A 35 -32.34 16.88 -14.00
CA THR A 35 -33.54 16.80 -13.15
C THR A 35 -33.36 17.48 -11.79
N GLY A 36 -32.15 17.94 -11.49
CA GLY A 36 -31.80 18.60 -10.23
C GLY A 36 -32.32 20.04 -10.12
N ARG A 37 -32.54 20.48 -8.88
CA ARG A 37 -32.78 21.91 -8.55
C ARG A 37 -31.48 22.70 -8.32
N GLU A 38 -30.32 22.06 -8.46
CA GLU A 38 -29.02 22.73 -8.32
C GLU A 38 -28.75 23.60 -9.58
N PRO A 39 -28.16 24.79 -9.43
CA PRO A 39 -27.75 25.59 -10.58
C PRO A 39 -26.66 24.85 -11.37
N ALA A 40 -26.71 24.98 -12.70
CA ALA A 40 -25.84 24.26 -13.61
C ALA A 40 -24.35 24.48 -13.30
N GLU A 41 -23.96 25.71 -12.97
CA GLU A 41 -22.59 26.08 -12.62
C GLU A 41 -22.07 25.28 -11.42
N ALA A 42 -22.84 25.19 -10.33
CA ALA A 42 -22.44 24.43 -9.14
C ALA A 42 -22.35 22.92 -9.40
N VAL A 43 -23.14 22.40 -10.33
CA VAL A 43 -23.04 20.99 -10.74
C VAL A 43 -21.75 20.76 -11.54
N VAL A 44 -21.44 21.66 -12.47
CA VAL A 44 -20.22 21.59 -13.29
C VAL A 44 -18.97 21.69 -12.42
N GLU A 45 -18.92 22.63 -11.46
CA GLU A 45 -17.79 22.76 -10.52
C GLU A 45 -17.53 21.45 -9.77
N LYS A 46 -18.57 20.83 -9.20
CA LYS A 46 -18.44 19.54 -8.50
C LYS A 46 -17.97 18.41 -9.43
N LEU A 47 -18.42 18.40 -10.69
CA LEU A 47 -17.96 17.42 -11.67
C LEU A 47 -16.49 17.61 -12.02
N ILE A 48 -16.02 18.85 -12.15
CA ILE A 48 -14.60 19.16 -12.36
C ILE A 48 -13.77 18.67 -11.18
N GLU A 49 -14.19 18.97 -9.95
CA GLU A 49 -13.51 18.51 -8.74
C GLU A 49 -13.41 16.99 -8.67
N TYR A 50 -14.51 16.27 -8.91
CA TYR A 50 -14.49 14.80 -8.89
C TYR A 50 -13.63 14.20 -10.00
N ASN A 51 -13.64 14.77 -11.21
CA ASN A 51 -12.76 14.32 -12.29
C ASN A 51 -11.28 14.56 -11.94
N TYR A 52 -10.97 15.71 -11.33
CA TYR A 52 -9.62 16.00 -10.86
C TYR A 52 -9.16 14.96 -9.83
N VAL A 53 -9.97 14.68 -8.81
CA VAL A 53 -9.67 13.67 -7.78
C VAL A 53 -9.50 12.28 -8.40
N GLN A 54 -10.36 11.89 -9.34
CA GLN A 54 -10.24 10.64 -10.08
C GLN A 54 -8.89 10.56 -10.81
N GLY A 55 -8.51 11.62 -11.51
CA GLY A 55 -7.23 11.72 -12.22
C GLY A 55 -6.03 11.57 -11.27
N CYS A 56 -6.05 12.24 -10.12
CA CYS A 56 -5.00 12.12 -9.11
C CYS A 56 -4.87 10.69 -8.57
N VAL A 57 -5.99 10.03 -8.28
CA VAL A 57 -5.99 8.64 -7.77
C VAL A 57 -5.50 7.66 -8.83
N ALA A 58 -5.94 7.81 -10.08
CA ALA A 58 -5.51 6.98 -11.20
C ALA A 58 -4.01 7.17 -11.50
N GLY A 59 -3.54 8.43 -11.54
CA GLY A 59 -2.13 8.74 -11.76
C GLY A 59 -1.23 8.19 -10.65
N LEU A 60 -1.66 8.27 -9.39
CA LEU A 60 -0.94 7.62 -8.28
C LEU A 60 -0.89 6.10 -8.44
N LYS A 61 -1.98 5.47 -8.88
CA LYS A 61 -2.01 4.02 -9.13
C LYS A 61 -1.00 3.63 -10.19
N GLU A 62 -0.97 4.34 -11.31
CA GLU A 62 -0.03 4.09 -12.40
C GLU A 62 1.42 4.28 -11.96
N ALA A 63 1.73 5.36 -11.24
CA ALA A 63 3.07 5.59 -10.71
C ALA A 63 3.51 4.47 -9.74
N LEU A 64 2.62 4.05 -8.83
CA LEU A 64 2.90 2.95 -7.92
C LEU A 64 3.05 1.62 -8.65
N ASP A 65 2.27 1.35 -9.71
CA ASP A 65 2.46 0.16 -10.55
C ASP A 65 3.85 0.14 -11.17
N GLY A 66 4.32 1.28 -11.68
CA GLY A 66 5.67 1.45 -12.20
C GLY A 66 6.74 1.11 -11.17
N ILE A 67 6.62 1.65 -9.95
CA ILE A 67 7.53 1.35 -8.84
C ILE A 67 7.50 -0.15 -8.50
N LEU A 68 6.31 -0.73 -8.34
CA LEU A 68 6.16 -2.12 -7.91
C LEU A 68 6.67 -3.13 -8.95
N ARG A 69 6.54 -2.83 -10.25
CA ARG A 69 7.12 -3.67 -11.33
C ARG A 69 8.65 -3.72 -11.31
N SER A 70 9.30 -2.72 -10.71
CA SER A 70 10.76 -2.68 -10.58
C SER A 70 11.30 -3.45 -9.38
N LEU A 71 10.40 -3.96 -8.53
CA LEU A 71 10.77 -4.74 -7.35
C LEU A 71 10.96 -6.20 -7.72
N ASP A 72 11.90 -6.84 -7.04
CA ASP A 72 12.01 -8.29 -7.12
C ASP A 72 10.85 -8.98 -6.37
N ARG A 73 10.74 -10.29 -6.56
CA ARG A 73 9.66 -11.08 -5.95
C ARG A 73 9.68 -11.04 -4.43
N GLU A 74 10.86 -10.96 -3.81
CA GLU A 74 11.02 -10.92 -2.36
C GLU A 74 10.57 -9.56 -1.79
N GLU A 75 10.99 -8.48 -2.42
CA GLU A 75 10.61 -7.12 -2.09
C GLU A 75 9.09 -6.91 -2.26
N ALA A 76 8.51 -7.43 -3.34
CA ALA A 76 7.07 -7.41 -3.58
C ALA A 76 6.32 -8.17 -2.47
N PHE A 77 6.81 -9.34 -2.07
CA PHE A 77 6.24 -10.10 -0.94
C PHE A 77 6.30 -9.32 0.37
N LEU A 78 7.42 -8.66 0.68
CA LEU A 78 7.56 -7.86 1.91
C LEU A 78 6.57 -6.69 1.95
N LEU A 79 6.29 -6.07 0.80
CA LEU A 79 5.24 -5.05 0.69
C LEU A 79 3.84 -5.64 0.87
N GLU A 80 3.58 -6.78 0.23
CA GLU A 80 2.32 -7.49 0.37
C GLU A 80 2.05 -7.86 1.83
N TYR A 81 3.07 -8.34 2.54
CA TYR A 81 2.99 -8.71 3.93
C TYR A 81 2.80 -7.49 4.87
N LYS A 82 3.54 -6.40 4.65
CA LYS A 82 3.54 -5.26 5.58
C LYS A 82 2.39 -4.29 5.33
N TYR A 83 2.19 -3.87 4.08
CA TYR A 83 1.32 -2.75 3.69
C TYR A 83 0.02 -3.21 3.04
N PHE A 84 0.07 -4.06 2.01
CA PHE A 84 -1.12 -4.36 1.19
C PHE A 84 -2.06 -5.38 1.84
N ARG A 85 -1.47 -6.42 2.45
CA ARG A 85 -2.14 -7.52 3.17
C ARG A 85 -3.28 -8.17 2.40
N ARG A 86 -3.19 -8.30 1.07
CA ARG A 86 -4.22 -9.01 0.31
C ARG A 86 -4.03 -10.49 0.52
N LYS A 87 -4.99 -11.09 1.24
CA LYS A 87 -4.97 -12.54 1.54
C LYS A 87 -4.82 -13.39 0.28
N LYS A 88 -5.51 -13.02 -0.80
CA LYS A 88 -5.47 -13.73 -2.10
C LYS A 88 -4.06 -13.77 -2.70
N GLU A 89 -3.32 -12.67 -2.63
CA GLU A 89 -1.95 -12.61 -3.15
C GLU A 89 -0.98 -13.41 -2.26
N LEU A 90 -1.12 -13.27 -0.94
CA LEU A 90 -0.29 -14.00 0.01
C LEU A 90 -0.50 -15.52 -0.06
N SER A 91 -1.73 -15.98 -0.22
CA SER A 91 -2.06 -17.41 -0.32
C SER A 91 -1.98 -17.97 -1.75
N GLY A 92 -1.81 -17.11 -2.76
CA GLY A 92 -1.72 -17.47 -4.17
C GLY A 92 -0.32 -17.25 -4.70
N THR A 93 -0.07 -16.05 -5.25
CA THR A 93 1.18 -15.63 -5.88
C THR A 93 2.43 -15.86 -5.03
N PHE A 94 2.29 -15.77 -3.70
CA PHE A 94 3.38 -15.93 -2.75
C PHE A 94 3.24 -17.15 -1.82
N ALA A 95 2.42 -18.14 -2.17
CA ALA A 95 2.17 -19.31 -1.32
C ALA A 95 3.44 -20.13 -1.02
N ASP A 96 4.38 -20.14 -1.96
CA ASP A 96 5.69 -20.80 -1.89
C ASP A 96 6.72 -19.97 -1.11
N MET A 97 6.48 -18.68 -0.91
CA MET A 97 7.40 -17.79 -0.20
C MET A 97 7.32 -18.06 1.30
N ARG A 98 8.34 -18.74 1.82
CA ARG A 98 8.54 -18.94 3.26
C ARG A 98 9.79 -18.21 3.70
N PHE A 99 9.65 -17.34 4.70
CA PHE A 99 10.80 -16.72 5.34
C PHE A 99 11.36 -17.64 6.41
N GLU A 100 12.38 -18.41 6.06
CA GLU A 100 13.24 -19.11 7.02
C GLU A 100 14.22 -18.10 7.65
N CYS A 101 13.71 -17.14 8.40
CA CYS A 101 14.52 -16.03 8.89
C CYS A 101 14.16 -15.65 10.32
N SER A 102 15.17 -15.30 11.12
CA SER A 102 14.94 -14.62 12.40
C SER A 102 14.32 -13.24 12.19
N GLU A 103 13.59 -12.73 13.19
CA GLU A 103 12.97 -11.40 13.16
C GLU A 103 13.97 -10.31 12.76
N ARG A 104 15.22 -10.42 13.22
CA ARG A 104 16.31 -9.50 12.90
C ARG A 104 16.58 -9.41 11.39
N THR A 105 16.54 -10.52 10.67
CA THR A 105 16.76 -10.56 9.23
C THR A 105 15.61 -9.91 8.47
N TYR A 106 14.36 -10.16 8.90
CA TYR A 106 13.18 -9.48 8.36
C TYR A 106 13.30 -7.96 8.50
N PHE A 107 13.61 -7.44 9.69
CA PHE A 107 13.75 -5.99 9.89
C PHE A 107 14.87 -5.37 9.05
N ARG A 108 16.00 -6.07 8.89
CA ARG A 108 17.10 -5.61 8.02
C ARG A 108 16.68 -5.53 6.55
N ARG A 109 15.98 -6.55 6.05
CA ARG A 109 15.45 -6.57 4.68
C ARG A 109 14.40 -5.47 4.48
N GLN A 110 13.50 -5.30 5.44
CA GLN A 110 12.52 -4.23 5.43
C GLN A 110 13.18 -2.84 5.38
N LEU A 111 14.24 -2.60 6.15
CA LEU A 111 14.97 -1.33 6.14
C LEU A 111 15.72 -1.08 4.82
N ARG A 112 16.20 -2.14 4.14
CA ARG A 112 16.80 -2.02 2.80
C ARG A 112 15.73 -1.65 1.78
N LEU A 113 14.60 -2.36 1.80
CA LEU A 113 13.46 -2.10 0.93
C LEU A 113 12.91 -0.68 1.14
N GLU A 114 12.78 -0.21 2.38
CA GLU A 114 12.33 1.16 2.65
C GLU A 114 13.24 2.23 2.05
N ARG A 115 14.56 2.01 2.05
CA ARG A 115 15.53 2.93 1.42
C ARG A 115 15.41 2.89 -0.10
N LYS A 116 15.30 1.69 -0.69
CA LYS A 116 15.09 1.52 -2.14
C LYS A 116 13.81 2.21 -2.59
N LEU A 117 12.70 1.97 -1.88
CA LEU A 117 11.42 2.61 -2.18
C LEU A 117 11.51 4.12 -2.08
N ASN A 118 12.15 4.66 -1.04
CA ASN A 118 12.34 6.11 -0.96
C ASN A 118 13.07 6.66 -2.20
N ALA A 119 14.11 6.00 -2.67
CA ALA A 119 14.80 6.42 -3.90
C ALA A 119 13.88 6.34 -5.14
N LEU A 120 13.06 5.29 -5.26
CA LEU A 120 12.09 5.14 -6.36
C LEU A 120 10.99 6.22 -6.33
N PHE A 121 10.42 6.48 -5.15
CA PHE A 121 9.45 7.58 -4.97
C PHE A 121 10.04 8.93 -5.39
N MET A 122 11.27 9.22 -4.97
CA MET A 122 11.93 10.49 -5.32
C MET A 122 12.25 10.57 -6.82
N ARG A 123 12.68 9.47 -7.43
CA ARG A 123 12.94 9.39 -8.88
C ARG A 123 11.69 9.67 -9.70
N ASP A 124 10.56 9.15 -9.26
CA ASP A 124 9.28 9.29 -9.97
C ASP A 124 8.55 10.59 -9.58
N GLY A 125 9.21 11.52 -8.88
CA GLY A 125 8.66 12.84 -8.52
C GLY A 125 7.63 12.83 -7.39
N LEU A 126 7.40 11.68 -6.76
CA LEU A 126 6.44 11.48 -5.66
C LEU A 126 7.01 12.01 -4.34
N THR A 127 7.27 13.30 -4.31
CA THR A 127 7.81 14.02 -3.15
C THR A 127 6.72 14.35 -2.13
N GLU A 128 7.12 14.81 -0.95
CA GLU A 128 6.18 15.27 0.06
C GLU A 128 5.40 16.51 -0.40
N ALA A 129 6.08 17.47 -1.03
CA ALA A 129 5.45 18.67 -1.58
C ALA A 129 4.38 18.29 -2.62
N TRP A 130 4.74 17.40 -3.56
CA TRP A 130 3.80 16.87 -4.55
C TRP A 130 2.60 16.18 -3.89
N PHE A 131 2.82 15.40 -2.84
CA PHE A 131 1.74 14.71 -2.13
C PHE A 131 0.73 15.70 -1.53
N PHE A 132 1.22 16.76 -0.86
CA PHE A 132 0.34 17.77 -0.27
C PHE A 132 -0.37 18.61 -1.33
N GLU A 133 0.33 18.99 -2.40
CA GLU A 133 -0.28 19.72 -3.52
C GLU A 133 -1.41 18.90 -4.15
N THR A 134 -1.18 17.61 -4.37
CA THR A 134 -2.13 16.71 -5.04
C THR A 134 -3.30 16.30 -4.15
N PHE A 135 -3.04 15.96 -2.88
CA PHE A 135 -4.01 15.27 -2.02
C PHE A 135 -4.52 16.09 -0.83
N SER A 136 -4.03 17.30 -0.57
CA SER A 136 -4.50 18.15 0.55
C SER A 136 -6.01 18.38 0.53
N ARG A 137 -6.61 18.45 -0.66
CA ARG A 137 -8.04 18.67 -0.87
C ARG A 137 -8.90 17.41 -0.73
N ILE A 138 -8.29 16.25 -0.49
CA ILE A 138 -9.01 14.97 -0.39
C ILE A 138 -9.01 14.53 1.09
N PRO A 139 -10.11 14.80 1.84
CA PRO A 139 -10.13 14.60 3.30
C PRO A 139 -9.82 13.16 3.71
N TYR A 140 -10.24 12.19 2.90
CA TYR A 140 -9.98 10.77 3.14
C TYR A 140 -8.47 10.44 3.19
N ILE A 141 -7.67 11.02 2.29
CA ILE A 141 -6.22 10.78 2.22
C ILE A 141 -5.51 11.52 3.36
N MET A 142 -5.99 12.70 3.73
CA MET A 142 -5.45 13.46 4.85
C MET A 142 -5.73 12.77 6.20
N ALA A 143 -6.94 12.24 6.39
CA ALA A 143 -7.27 11.43 7.57
C ALA A 143 -6.40 10.15 7.66
N ALA A 144 -6.06 9.55 6.52
CA ALA A 144 -5.11 8.44 6.45
C ALA A 144 -3.70 8.87 6.91
N LEU A 145 -3.23 10.03 6.48
CA LEU A 145 -1.94 10.58 6.91
C LEU A 145 -1.89 10.85 8.41
N GLU A 146 -2.93 11.45 8.96
CA GLU A 146 -3.06 11.67 10.42
C GLU A 146 -3.07 10.34 11.18
N SER A 147 -3.76 9.32 10.65
CA SER A 147 -3.77 7.99 11.24
C SER A 147 -2.38 7.34 11.26
N VAL A 148 -1.60 7.54 10.19
CA VAL A 148 -0.20 7.06 10.13
C VAL A 148 0.68 7.82 11.12
N ARG A 149 0.57 9.15 11.18
CA ARG A 149 1.33 10.00 12.11
C ARG A 149 1.02 9.69 13.57
N GLY A 150 -0.25 9.41 13.88
CA GLY A 150 -0.71 9.01 15.21
C GLY A 150 -0.45 7.54 15.58
N GLY A 151 0.29 6.78 14.75
CA GLY A 151 0.62 5.37 15.01
C GLY A 151 -0.56 4.38 14.84
N ARG A 152 -1.71 4.84 14.34
CA ARG A 152 -2.94 4.05 14.13
C ARG A 152 -3.06 3.44 12.73
N ALA A 153 -1.94 3.34 11.98
CA ALA A 153 -1.91 2.78 10.63
C ALA A 153 -2.55 1.37 10.50
N CYS A 154 -2.63 0.61 11.61
CA CYS A 154 -3.28 -0.70 11.66
C CYS A 154 -4.80 -0.67 11.41
N GLY A 155 -5.49 0.47 11.53
CA GLY A 155 -6.94 0.57 11.24
C GLY A 155 -7.27 0.62 9.75
N MET A 156 -6.29 0.89 8.89
CA MET A 156 -6.49 1.03 7.43
C MET A 156 -6.41 -0.31 6.66
N VAL A 157 -5.89 -1.35 7.31
CA VAL A 157 -5.58 -2.65 6.72
C VAL A 157 -6.06 -3.77 7.64
N ASP A 158 -6.44 -4.91 7.08
CA ASP A 158 -6.82 -6.10 7.85
C ASP A 158 -5.81 -6.44 8.94
N LYS A 159 -6.33 -6.84 10.12
CA LYS A 159 -5.52 -7.33 11.24
C LYS A 159 -4.64 -8.50 10.74
N ARG A 160 -3.35 -8.47 11.11
CA ARG A 160 -2.44 -9.60 10.80
C ARG A 160 -3.04 -10.87 11.41
N VAL A 161 -3.17 -11.91 10.60
CA VAL A 161 -3.43 -13.26 11.14
C VAL A 161 -2.20 -13.63 11.97
N ARG A 162 -2.41 -14.01 13.24
CA ARG A 162 -1.37 -14.35 14.22
C ARG A 162 -0.53 -15.59 13.85
N SER A 163 -0.73 -16.19 12.67
CA SER A 163 0.23 -17.09 12.06
C SER A 163 1.47 -16.26 11.70
N GLY A 164 2.32 -16.03 12.69
CA GLY A 164 3.61 -15.37 12.52
C GLY A 164 4.37 -16.03 11.37
N LEU A 165 5.26 -15.26 10.73
CA LEU A 165 6.31 -15.82 9.90
C LEU A 165 6.84 -17.05 10.63
N CYS A 166 6.70 -18.25 10.05
CA CYS A 166 7.09 -19.49 10.70
C CYS A 166 8.61 -19.51 10.85
N CYS A 167 9.10 -18.89 11.91
CA CYS A 167 10.47 -18.97 12.36
C CYS A 167 10.68 -20.39 12.90
N ARG A 168 11.02 -21.33 12.02
CA ARG A 168 11.50 -22.64 12.47
C ARG A 168 12.90 -22.40 13.07
N PRO A 169 13.20 -22.88 14.28
CA PRO A 169 14.56 -22.82 14.78
C PRO A 169 15.49 -23.57 13.81
N PRO A 170 16.75 -23.13 13.66
CA PRO A 170 17.72 -23.83 12.82
C PRO A 170 17.77 -25.29 13.27
N LYS A 171 17.67 -26.21 12.29
CA LYS A 171 17.83 -27.64 12.55
C LYS A 171 19.12 -27.82 13.35
N ALA A 172 19.01 -28.31 14.58
CA ALA A 172 20.15 -28.80 15.32
C ALA A 172 20.86 -29.79 14.40
N GLY A 173 22.08 -29.44 14.00
CA GLY A 173 22.90 -30.27 13.14
C GLY A 173 23.05 -31.64 13.77
N GLY A 174 22.80 -32.68 12.97
CA GLY A 174 23.18 -34.03 13.33
C GLY A 174 24.70 -34.13 13.42
N GLY A 175 25.17 -34.53 14.59
CA GLY A 175 26.40 -35.27 14.83
C GLY A 175 26.09 -36.17 16.04
N GLY A 176 26.21 -37.49 16.01
CA GLY A 176 27.17 -38.30 15.29
C GLY A 176 28.19 -38.85 16.30
N GLY A 177 27.80 -39.91 17.02
CA GLY A 177 28.71 -40.99 17.43
C GLY A 177 29.36 -40.97 18.82
N GLN A 178 29.44 -42.20 19.36
CA GLN A 178 30.38 -42.76 20.36
C GLN A 178 30.05 -42.50 21.84
N SER A 179 29.59 -43.50 22.62
CA SER A 179 30.19 -44.77 23.10
C SER A 179 30.91 -44.63 24.45
N ASN A 180 30.60 -45.61 25.32
CA ASN A 180 31.30 -46.11 26.51
C ASN A 180 31.07 -45.52 27.92
N CYS A 181 30.71 -46.49 28.80
CA CYS A 181 31.12 -46.71 30.20
C CYS A 181 30.75 -45.62 31.22
N SER A 182 30.17 -45.93 32.38
CA SER A 182 30.32 -47.11 33.26
C SER A 182 29.01 -47.46 33.98
#